data_AF-A0AAD6V8H6-F1
#
_entry.id   AF-A0AAD6V8H6-F1
#
_cell.length_a   1.000
_cell.length_b   1.000
_cell.length_c   1.000
_cell.angle_alpha   90.00
_cell.angle_beta   90.00
_cell.angle_gamma   90.00
#
_symmetry.space_group_name_H-M   'P 1'
#
loop_
_entity.id
_entity.type
_entity.pdbx_description
1 polymer ?
#
loop_
_entity_poly.entity_id
_entity_poly.type
_entity_poly.pdbx_seq_one_letter_code
_entity_poly.pdbx_strand_id
1 'polypeptide(L)'
;MEIMCPDDAPAWIREGVEELSANELGPEYRRLVNMYIALERAHGFVKDPQPTGNNKPVKLVTGSRPPEVGLWIKRYRTGRMDVKNVPAFESKWWKWWALNQPAWRGCRTDGRPEREDARGRSWGHLLAHGQNGFLSVVATLYWWGSAEQENGDTSAVWLDAVRDVTWVVGELILGVGA
;
A
#
# COMPACT_ATOMS: atom_id res chain seq x y z
N MET A 1 -8.21 17.60 4.08
CA MET A 1 -8.17 16.61 5.18
C MET A 1 -6.73 16.50 5.63
N GLU A 2 -6.42 16.48 6.92
CA GLU A 2 -5.06 16.27 7.44
C GLU A 2 -4.83 14.77 7.69
N ILE A 3 -3.57 14.34 7.88
CA ILE A 3 -3.28 12.96 8.29
C ILE A 3 -3.58 12.85 9.78
N MET A 4 -4.47 11.93 10.15
CA MET A 4 -4.94 11.75 11.52
C MET A 4 -4.46 10.41 12.05
N CYS A 5 -3.29 10.39 12.68
CA CYS A 5 -2.80 9.22 13.39
C CYS A 5 -3.38 9.21 14.82
N PRO A 6 -4.13 8.18 15.23
CA PRO A 6 -4.70 8.10 16.57
C PRO A 6 -3.63 8.06 17.67
N ASP A 7 -3.87 8.70 18.81
CA ASP A 7 -2.95 8.69 19.97
C ASP A 7 -2.76 7.29 20.57
N ASP A 8 -3.77 6.43 20.44
CA ASP A 8 -3.74 5.02 20.86
C ASP A 8 -3.00 4.12 19.86
N ALA A 9 -2.52 4.65 18.73
CA ALA A 9 -1.77 3.87 17.75
C ALA A 9 -0.39 3.45 18.30
N PRO A 10 0.02 2.19 18.06
CA PRO A 10 1.31 1.72 18.50
C PRO A 10 2.45 2.48 17.80
N ALA A 11 3.63 2.49 18.43
CA ALA A 11 4.79 3.25 17.94
C ALA A 11 5.11 2.99 16.47
N TRP A 12 5.01 1.74 16.01
CA TRP A 12 5.29 1.39 14.62
C TRP A 12 4.31 1.99 13.59
N ILE A 13 3.06 2.26 13.98
CA ILE A 13 2.12 3.00 13.14
C ILE A 13 2.49 4.47 13.13
N ARG A 14 2.77 5.05 14.30
CA ARG A 14 3.12 6.47 14.43
C ARG A 14 4.40 6.81 13.66
N GLU A 15 5.46 6.06 13.88
CA GLU A 15 6.74 6.20 13.16
C GLU A 15 6.58 5.96 11.65
N GLY A 16 5.81 4.94 11.26
CA GLY A 16 5.52 4.67 9.86
C GLY A 16 4.75 5.80 9.19
N VAL A 17 3.72 6.34 9.85
CA VAL A 17 2.92 7.47 9.33
C VAL A 17 3.75 8.74 9.26
N GLU A 18 4.59 9.01 10.25
CA GLU A 18 5.54 10.14 10.21
C GLU A 18 6.44 10.04 8.98
N GLU A 19 7.03 8.87 8.71
CA GLU A 19 7.85 8.65 7.51
C GLU A 19 7.04 8.86 6.21
N LEU A 20 5.84 8.27 6.13
CA LEU A 20 4.97 8.35 4.95
C LEU A 20 4.41 9.76 4.69
N SER A 21 4.49 10.65 5.67
CA SER A 21 3.94 12.02 5.61
C SER A 21 5.00 13.11 5.57
N ALA A 22 6.29 12.74 5.56
CA ALA A 22 7.38 13.70 5.61
C ALA A 22 7.45 14.64 4.38
N ASN A 23 6.88 14.22 3.24
CA ASN A 23 6.64 15.09 2.08
C ASN A 23 5.14 15.22 1.80
N GLU A 24 4.70 16.43 1.45
CA GLU A 24 3.33 16.67 0.99
C GLU A 24 3.17 16.27 -0.47
N LEU A 25 2.52 15.13 -0.72
CA LEU A 25 2.27 14.56 -2.05
C LEU A 25 0.84 14.81 -2.57
N GLY A 26 0.08 15.68 -1.90
CA GLY A 26 -1.26 16.08 -2.33
C GLY A 26 -2.40 15.31 -1.65
N PRO A 27 -3.64 15.79 -1.85
CA PRO A 27 -4.79 15.35 -1.06
C PRO A 27 -5.19 13.89 -1.30
N GLU A 28 -5.03 13.34 -2.50
CA GLU A 28 -5.33 11.93 -2.78
C GLU A 28 -4.37 10.98 -2.05
N TYR A 29 -3.07 11.28 -2.05
CA TYR A 29 -2.10 10.47 -1.32
C TYR A 29 -2.33 10.57 0.18
N ARG A 30 -2.64 11.77 0.67
CA ARG A 30 -3.01 11.97 2.07
C ARG A 30 -4.24 11.15 2.49
N ARG A 31 -5.25 11.08 1.61
CA ARG A 31 -6.41 10.21 1.79
C ARG A 31 -6.00 8.75 1.88
N LEU A 32 -5.09 8.28 1.02
CA LEU A 32 -4.57 6.92 1.08
C LEU A 32 -3.92 6.62 2.44
N VAL A 33 -3.08 7.52 2.96
CA VAL A 33 -2.43 7.33 4.27
C VAL A 33 -3.49 7.20 5.39
N ASN A 34 -4.52 8.06 5.40
CA ASN A 34 -5.62 7.95 6.35
C ASN A 34 -6.40 6.64 6.22
N MET A 35 -6.65 6.18 5.00
CA MET A 35 -7.33 4.90 4.75
C MET A 35 -6.48 3.71 5.22
N TYR A 36 -5.16 3.76 5.03
CA TYR A 36 -4.25 2.76 5.58
C TYR A 36 -4.31 2.71 7.11
N ILE A 37 -4.27 3.85 7.79
CA ILE A 37 -4.40 3.93 9.25
C ILE A 37 -5.74 3.31 9.70
N ALA A 38 -6.83 3.64 9.00
CA ALA A 38 -8.15 3.11 9.29
C ALA A 38 -8.23 1.58 9.10
N LEU A 39 -7.59 1.04 8.05
CA LEU A 39 -7.48 -0.40 7.83
C LEU A 39 -6.74 -1.09 8.98
N GLU A 40 -5.56 -0.58 9.34
CA GLU A 40 -4.79 -1.16 10.44
C GLU A 40 -5.55 -1.07 11.77
N ARG A 41 -6.26 0.03 12.01
CA ARG A 41 -7.13 0.19 13.18
C ARG A 41 -8.27 -0.82 13.20
N ALA A 42 -8.93 -1.05 12.06
CA ALA A 42 -10.00 -2.04 11.93
C ALA A 42 -9.51 -3.46 12.23
N HIS A 43 -8.21 -3.73 12.02
CA HIS A 43 -7.54 -4.97 12.41
C HIS A 43 -6.82 -4.90 13.77
N GLY A 44 -7.12 -3.90 14.61
CA GLY A 44 -6.57 -3.78 15.96
C GLY A 44 -5.07 -3.50 16.02
N PHE A 45 -4.49 -2.93 14.97
CA PHE A 45 -3.06 -2.65 14.82
C PHE A 45 -2.15 -3.88 15.05
N VAL A 46 -2.62 -5.07 14.65
CA VAL A 46 -1.86 -6.32 14.78
C VAL A 46 -0.62 -6.26 13.88
N LYS A 47 0.55 -6.14 14.51
CA LYS A 47 1.85 -5.99 13.84
C LYS A 47 2.20 -7.15 12.91
N ASP A 48 2.00 -8.36 13.41
CA ASP A 48 2.28 -9.62 12.71
C ASP A 48 1.07 -10.55 12.88
N PRO A 49 0.18 -10.65 11.87
CA PRO A 49 -1.00 -11.50 11.95
C PRO A 49 -0.58 -12.94 12.23
N GLN A 50 -1.10 -13.53 13.32
CA GLN A 50 -0.80 -14.93 13.61
C GLN A 50 -1.45 -15.85 12.57
N PRO A 51 -0.82 -16.99 12.27
CA PRO A 51 -1.46 -18.08 11.54
C PRO A 51 -2.80 -18.44 12.18
N THR A 52 -3.89 -18.47 11.42
CA THR A 52 -5.16 -19.04 11.90
C THR A 52 -5.16 -20.54 11.59
N GLY A 53 -4.93 -21.37 12.61
CA GLY A 53 -4.78 -22.82 12.43
C GLY A 53 -3.53 -23.17 11.61
N ASN A 54 -3.68 -24.01 10.60
CA ASN A 54 -2.56 -24.41 9.72
C ASN A 54 -2.22 -23.37 8.63
N ASN A 55 -2.97 -22.28 8.53
CA ASN A 55 -2.78 -21.28 7.48
C ASN A 55 -1.69 -20.28 7.86
N LYS A 56 -0.66 -20.16 7.02
CA LYS A 56 0.39 -19.14 7.16
C LYS A 56 -0.19 -17.72 7.13
N PRO A 57 0.48 -16.74 7.76
CA PRO A 57 0.08 -15.34 7.67
C PRO A 57 0.00 -14.92 6.20
N VAL A 58 -1.06 -14.19 5.86
CA VAL A 58 -1.24 -13.64 4.52
C VAL A 58 -0.14 -12.61 4.25
N LYS A 59 0.54 -12.72 3.10
CA LYS A 59 1.65 -11.86 2.72
C LYS A 59 1.51 -11.44 1.26
N LEU A 60 1.98 -10.24 0.95
CA LEU A 60 2.13 -9.77 -0.43
C LEU A 60 3.08 -10.69 -1.20
N VAL A 61 2.80 -10.88 -2.49
CA VAL A 61 3.64 -11.70 -3.36
C VAL A 61 5.02 -11.08 -3.50
N THR A 62 6.06 -11.91 -3.61
CA THR A 62 7.44 -11.44 -3.81
C THR A 62 7.80 -11.28 -5.28
N GLY A 63 7.04 -11.91 -6.18
CA GLY A 63 7.24 -11.84 -7.62
C GLY A 63 7.12 -10.41 -8.15
N SER A 64 8.09 -9.97 -8.95
CA SER A 64 8.17 -8.61 -9.51
C SER A 64 8.25 -7.46 -8.51
N ARG A 65 8.30 -7.71 -7.20
CA ARG A 65 8.41 -6.66 -6.17
C ARG A 65 9.62 -5.75 -6.43
N PRO A 66 9.48 -4.42 -6.36
CA PRO A 66 10.62 -3.51 -6.46
C PRO A 66 11.73 -3.89 -5.47
N PRO A 67 13.01 -3.97 -5.89
CA PRO A 67 14.10 -4.43 -5.05
C PRO A 67 14.30 -3.53 -3.81
N GLU A 68 13.95 -2.27 -3.92
CA GLU A 68 13.95 -1.26 -2.86
C GLU A 68 13.15 -1.76 -1.66
N VAL A 69 12.02 -2.45 -1.86
CA VAL A 69 11.22 -3.02 -0.76
C VAL A 69 12.00 -4.06 0.03
N GLY A 70 12.75 -4.93 -0.66
CA GLY A 70 13.58 -5.93 -0.01
C GLY A 70 14.71 -5.30 0.81
N LEU A 71 15.31 -4.23 0.31
CA LEU A 71 16.34 -3.46 1.01
C LEU A 71 15.77 -2.71 2.21
N TRP A 72 14.62 -2.06 2.05
CA TRP A 72 13.92 -1.33 3.10
C TRP A 72 13.50 -2.24 4.26
N ILE A 73 12.94 -3.42 3.95
CA ILE A 73 12.61 -4.43 4.98
C ILE A 73 13.87 -4.86 5.75
N LYS A 74 15.01 -5.04 5.08
CA LYS A 74 16.29 -5.35 5.72
C LYS A 74 16.82 -4.20 6.59
N ARG A 75 16.44 -2.97 6.29
CA ARG A 75 16.73 -1.76 7.07
C ARG A 75 15.66 -1.49 8.13
N TYR A 76 14.95 -2.52 8.59
CA TYR A 76 13.90 -2.39 9.61
C TYR A 76 12.75 -1.45 9.24
N ARG A 77 12.53 -1.24 7.93
CA ARG A 77 11.47 -0.35 7.41
C ARG A 77 11.65 1.09 7.86
N THR A 78 12.89 1.55 7.94
CA THR A 78 13.23 2.93 8.27
C THR A 78 13.88 3.64 7.10
N GLY A 79 13.49 4.90 6.95
CA GLY A 79 14.00 5.81 5.94
C GLY A 79 13.40 5.56 4.55
N ARG A 80 13.16 6.67 3.86
CA ARG A 80 12.73 6.68 2.46
C ARG A 80 13.77 5.98 1.57
N MET A 81 13.32 5.10 0.69
CA MET A 81 14.19 4.55 -0.36
C MET A 81 14.30 5.53 -1.53
N ASP A 82 15.49 5.61 -2.11
CA ASP A 82 15.78 6.44 -3.27
C ASP A 82 15.36 5.73 -4.57
N VAL A 83 14.43 6.34 -5.33
CA VAL A 83 13.93 5.83 -6.62
C VAL A 83 14.69 6.52 -7.75
N LYS A 84 15.86 5.96 -8.10
CA LYS A 84 16.78 6.55 -9.09
C LYS A 84 16.26 6.54 -10.53
N ASN A 85 15.41 5.58 -10.87
CA ASN A 85 14.83 5.41 -12.19
C ASN A 85 13.33 5.21 -12.05
N VAL A 86 12.60 6.34 -12.08
CA VAL A 86 11.14 6.38 -11.93
C VAL A 86 10.43 5.48 -12.97
N PRO A 87 10.73 5.55 -14.29
CA PRO A 87 10.07 4.67 -15.27
C PRO A 87 10.25 3.17 -14.99
N ALA A 88 11.45 2.74 -14.59
CA ALA A 88 11.71 1.35 -14.25
C ALA A 88 10.99 0.92 -12.97
N PHE A 89 10.93 1.81 -11.98
CA PHE A 89 10.21 1.57 -10.72
C PHE A 89 8.71 1.48 -10.97
N GLU A 90 8.11 2.42 -11.71
CA GLU A 90 6.69 2.43 -12.11
C GLU A 90 6.31 1.09 -12.76
N SER A 91 7.02 0.69 -13.82
CA SER A 91 6.73 -0.54 -14.56
C SER A 91 6.75 -1.76 -13.65
N LYS A 92 7.74 -1.83 -12.76
CA LYS A 92 7.90 -2.92 -11.81
C LYS A 92 6.83 -2.88 -10.71
N TRP A 93 6.48 -1.69 -10.24
CA TRP A 93 5.47 -1.47 -9.22
C TRP A 93 4.09 -1.93 -9.70
N TRP A 94 3.67 -1.50 -10.89
CA TRP A 94 2.38 -1.92 -11.46
C TRP A 94 2.32 -3.42 -11.71
N LYS A 95 3.41 -4.02 -12.21
CA LYS A 95 3.49 -5.47 -12.37
C LYS A 95 3.37 -6.21 -11.04
N TRP A 96 4.05 -5.72 -10.00
CA TRP A 96 3.94 -6.28 -8.65
C TRP A 96 2.53 -6.11 -8.09
N TRP A 97 1.93 -4.93 -8.21
CA TRP A 97 0.59 -4.65 -7.72
C TRP A 97 -0.47 -5.51 -8.41
N ALA A 98 -0.38 -5.69 -9.73
CA ALA A 98 -1.25 -6.58 -10.50
C ALA A 98 -1.15 -8.04 -10.03
N LEU A 99 0.05 -8.53 -9.71
CA LEU A 99 0.25 -9.89 -9.18
C LEU A 99 -0.31 -10.10 -7.77
N ASN A 100 -0.55 -9.02 -7.02
CA ASN A 100 -1.23 -9.10 -5.72
C ASN A 100 -2.77 -9.09 -5.86
N GLN A 101 -3.33 -8.90 -7.06
CA GLN A 101 -4.78 -8.82 -7.19
C GLN A 101 -5.45 -10.20 -7.15
N PRO A 102 -6.68 -10.30 -6.64
CA PRO A 102 -7.44 -11.54 -6.70
C PRO A 102 -7.82 -11.86 -8.15
N ALA A 103 -7.99 -13.14 -8.46
CA ALA A 103 -8.25 -13.61 -9.82
C ALA A 103 -9.56 -13.09 -10.45
N TRP A 104 -10.52 -12.66 -9.63
CA TRP A 104 -11.77 -12.07 -10.11
C TRP A 104 -11.59 -10.64 -10.64
N ARG A 105 -10.49 -9.97 -10.29
CA ARG A 105 -10.23 -8.60 -10.68
C ARG A 105 -9.53 -8.60 -12.04
N GLY A 106 -10.23 -8.14 -13.07
CA GLY A 106 -9.68 -8.01 -14.41
C GLY A 106 -8.51 -7.03 -14.50
N CYS A 107 -7.83 -7.05 -15.65
CA CYS A 107 -6.82 -6.07 -16.00
C CYS A 107 -7.26 -5.31 -17.26
N ARG A 108 -7.00 -4.01 -17.27
CA ARG A 108 -7.14 -3.14 -18.44
C ARG A 108 -6.17 -3.57 -19.54
N THR A 109 -6.33 -2.98 -20.72
CA THR A 109 -5.42 -3.18 -21.86
C THR A 109 -3.96 -2.81 -21.58
N ASP A 110 -3.70 -1.94 -20.60
CA ASP A 110 -2.36 -1.56 -20.15
C ASP A 110 -1.77 -2.50 -19.07
N GLY A 111 -2.49 -3.59 -18.73
CA GLY A 111 -2.09 -4.59 -17.75
C GLY A 111 -2.32 -4.16 -16.29
N ARG A 112 -2.89 -2.98 -16.04
CA ARG A 112 -3.19 -2.50 -14.70
C ARG A 112 -4.57 -3.01 -14.24
N PRO A 113 -4.78 -3.23 -12.93
CA PRO A 113 -6.05 -3.75 -12.43
C PRO A 113 -7.25 -2.85 -12.73
N GLU A 114 -8.40 -3.45 -13.03
CA GLU A 114 -9.67 -2.74 -13.19
C GLU A 114 -10.35 -2.49 -11.83
N ARG A 115 -11.11 -1.41 -11.72
CA ARG A 115 -11.99 -1.18 -10.57
C ARG A 115 -13.37 -1.73 -10.93
N GLU A 116 -13.69 -2.91 -10.41
CA GLU A 116 -14.95 -3.63 -10.62
C GLU A 116 -15.81 -3.65 -9.35
N ASP A 117 -17.05 -4.11 -9.45
CA ASP A 117 -17.87 -4.38 -8.26
C ASP A 117 -17.26 -5.53 -7.42
N ALA A 118 -16.81 -5.20 -6.22
CA ALA A 118 -16.20 -6.13 -5.28
C ALA A 118 -17.21 -6.77 -4.30
N ARG A 119 -18.52 -6.43 -4.38
CA ARG A 119 -19.54 -6.92 -3.45
C ARG A 119 -19.58 -8.44 -3.37
N GLY A 120 -19.40 -8.96 -2.15
CA GLY A 120 -19.41 -10.39 -1.85
C GLY A 120 -18.23 -11.19 -2.42
N ARG A 121 -17.23 -10.52 -3.02
CA ARG A 121 -16.04 -11.18 -3.57
C ARG A 121 -14.91 -11.21 -2.54
N SER A 122 -14.19 -12.33 -2.48
CA SER A 122 -13.06 -12.47 -1.55
C SER A 122 -11.81 -11.77 -2.08
N TRP A 123 -11.24 -10.89 -1.28
CA TRP A 123 -9.94 -10.25 -1.54
C TRP A 123 -8.73 -11.16 -1.28
N GLY A 124 -8.96 -12.34 -0.70
CA GLY A 124 -7.96 -13.38 -0.51
C GLY A 124 -6.67 -12.87 0.12
N HIS A 125 -5.57 -12.91 -0.63
CA HIS A 125 -4.24 -12.58 -0.12
C HIS A 125 -3.96 -11.07 0.01
N LEU A 126 -4.89 -10.20 -0.40
CA LEU A 126 -4.84 -8.76 -0.09
C LEU A 126 -5.37 -8.43 1.31
N LEU A 127 -5.88 -9.40 2.08
CA LEU A 127 -6.16 -9.22 3.51
C LEU A 127 -4.88 -9.11 4.38
N ALA A 128 -3.74 -8.79 3.76
CA ALA A 128 -2.47 -8.57 4.42
C ALA A 128 -2.49 -7.25 5.19
N HIS A 129 -2.73 -7.32 6.50
CA HIS A 129 -2.56 -6.21 7.46
C HIS A 129 -1.24 -6.38 8.23
N GLY A 130 -0.85 -5.35 8.98
CA GLY A 130 0.39 -5.31 9.74
C GLY A 130 1.61 -4.89 8.91
N GLN A 131 2.81 -5.03 9.48
CA GLN A 131 4.06 -4.46 8.93
C GLN A 131 4.51 -5.06 7.59
N ASN A 132 3.95 -6.21 7.19
CA ASN A 132 4.24 -6.90 5.94
C ASN A 132 3.12 -6.78 4.90
N GLY A 133 2.06 -6.04 5.24
CA GLY A 133 0.90 -5.77 4.41
C GLY A 133 0.98 -4.42 3.71
N PHE A 134 -0.09 -3.65 3.81
CA PHE A 134 -0.25 -2.37 3.10
C PHE A 134 0.80 -1.32 3.42
N LEU A 135 1.45 -1.38 4.58
CA LEU A 135 2.58 -0.50 4.88
C LEU A 135 3.64 -0.52 3.75
N SER A 136 3.95 -1.70 3.20
CA SER A 136 4.91 -1.80 2.08
C SER A 136 4.40 -1.14 0.80
N VAL A 137 3.11 -1.24 0.52
CA VAL A 137 2.49 -0.64 -0.68
C VAL A 137 2.46 0.88 -0.56
N VAL A 138 2.02 1.41 0.58
CA VAL A 138 1.95 2.86 0.81
C VAL A 138 3.35 3.48 0.86
N ALA A 139 4.34 2.78 1.42
CA ALA A 139 5.74 3.19 1.40
C ALA A 139 6.29 3.27 -0.03
N THR A 140 6.03 2.29 -0.89
CA THR A 140 6.47 2.37 -2.28
C THR A 140 5.85 3.53 -3.06
N LEU A 141 4.59 3.88 -2.78
CA LEU A 141 3.94 5.05 -3.37
C LEU A 141 4.50 6.36 -2.83
N TYR A 142 4.88 6.41 -1.55
CA TYR A 142 5.59 7.53 -0.96
C TYR A 142 6.92 7.79 -1.68
N TRP A 143 7.72 6.73 -1.87
CA TRP A 143 9.03 6.83 -2.51
C TRP A 143 8.92 7.29 -3.95
N TRP A 144 7.98 6.71 -4.71
CA TRP A 144 7.75 7.06 -6.10
C TRP A 144 7.24 8.50 -6.23
N GLY A 145 6.21 8.89 -5.47
CA GLY A 145 5.66 10.25 -5.54
C GLY A 145 6.67 11.31 -5.12
N SER A 146 7.49 11.01 -4.10
CA SER A 146 8.59 11.90 -3.70
C SER A 146 9.64 12.06 -4.79
N ALA A 147 10.02 10.96 -5.45
CA ALA A 147 11.01 11.01 -6.53
C ALA A 147 10.48 11.75 -7.77
N GLU A 148 9.19 11.64 -8.08
CA GLU A 148 8.57 12.46 -9.14
C GLU A 148 8.51 13.94 -8.76
N GLN A 149 8.11 14.25 -7.52
CA GLN A 149 8.04 15.63 -7.02
C GLN A 149 9.42 16.31 -7.03
N GLU A 150 10.48 15.58 -6.71
CA GLU A 150 11.86 16.08 -6.82
C GLU A 150 12.27 16.44 -8.26
N ASN A 151 11.57 15.89 -9.25
CA ASN A 151 11.79 16.13 -10.68
C ASN A 151 10.67 16.97 -11.33
N GLY A 152 9.72 17.51 -10.55
CA GLY A 152 8.58 18.28 -11.06
C GLY A 152 7.28 17.98 -10.32
N ASP A 153 6.22 17.68 -11.06
CA ASP A 153 4.92 17.27 -10.50
C ASP A 153 4.77 15.75 -10.50
N THR A 154 3.96 15.24 -9.56
CA THR A 154 3.57 13.82 -9.56
C THR A 154 2.74 13.48 -10.81
N SER A 155 3.03 12.35 -11.43
CA SER A 155 2.43 11.93 -12.69
C SER A 155 0.99 11.44 -12.51
N ALA A 156 0.21 11.50 -13.58
CA ALA A 156 -1.13 10.90 -13.62
C ALA A 156 -1.08 9.37 -13.40
N VAL A 157 0.05 8.74 -13.73
CA VAL A 157 0.25 7.29 -13.54
C VAL A 157 0.42 6.95 -12.06
N TRP A 158 1.24 7.72 -11.34
CA TRP A 158 1.37 7.60 -9.89
C TRP A 158 0.02 7.87 -9.21
N LEU A 159 -0.71 8.90 -9.66
CA LEU A 159 -2.03 9.22 -9.10
C LEU A 159 -3.06 8.10 -9.31
N ASP A 160 -3.04 7.42 -10.47
CA ASP A 160 -3.90 6.24 -10.70
C ASP A 160 -3.53 5.08 -9.76
N ALA A 161 -2.25 4.88 -9.46
CA ALA A 161 -1.80 3.91 -8.48
C ALA A 161 -2.31 4.23 -7.07
N VAL A 162 -2.20 5.50 -6.65
CA VAL A 162 -2.74 5.98 -5.37
C VAL A 162 -4.25 5.74 -5.28
N ARG A 163 -4.99 6.07 -6.33
CA ARG A 163 -6.45 5.88 -6.40
C ARG A 163 -6.83 4.40 -6.36
N ASP A 164 -6.08 3.55 -7.04
CA ASP A 164 -6.31 2.11 -7.06
C ASP A 164 -6.13 1.49 -5.68
N VAL A 165 -5.01 1.78 -5.02
CA VAL A 165 -4.74 1.28 -3.66
C VAL A 165 -5.76 1.84 -2.67
N THR A 166 -6.13 3.12 -2.79
CA THR A 166 -7.16 3.73 -1.94
C THR A 166 -8.49 3.01 -2.05
N TRP A 167 -8.89 2.64 -3.28
CA TRP A 167 -10.10 1.88 -3.52
C TRP A 167 -10.03 0.50 -2.88
N VAL A 168 -8.96 -0.27 -3.13
CA VAL A 168 -8.76 -1.60 -2.51
C VAL A 168 -8.81 -1.53 -0.98
N VAL A 169 -8.11 -0.58 -0.37
CA VAL A 169 -8.13 -0.40 1.09
C VAL A 169 -9.54 -0.09 1.59
N GLY A 170 -10.31 0.71 0.85
CA GLY A 170 -11.72 0.98 1.17
C GLY A 170 -12.60 -0.26 1.15
N GLU A 171 -12.47 -1.10 0.12
CA GLU A 171 -13.21 -2.36 0.02
C GLU A 171 -12.83 -3.34 1.13
N LEU A 172 -11.56 -3.37 1.53
CA LEU A 172 -11.10 -4.19 2.65
C LEU A 172 -11.70 -3.74 3.99
N ILE A 173 -11.72 -2.42 4.26
CA ILE A 173 -12.34 -1.87 5.48
C ILE A 173 -13.83 -2.21 5.55
N LEU A 174 -14.56 -2.06 4.43
CA LEU A 174 -15.99 -2.41 4.37
C LEU A 174 -16.21 -3.91 4.66
N GLY A 175 -15.29 -4.78 4.24
CA GLY A 175 -15.35 -6.21 4.51
C GLY A 175 -15.07 -6.61 5.96
N VAL A 176 -14.41 -5.78 6.78
CA VAL A 176 -14.11 -6.10 8.20
C VAL A 176 -15.37 -6.03 9.09
N GLY A 177 -16.41 -5.30 8.67
CA GLY A 177 -17.66 -5.13 9.40
C GLY A 177 -18.85 -5.96 8.89
N ALA A 178 -18.62 -6.84 7.92
CA ALA A 178 -19.65 -7.68 7.28
C ALA A 178 -19.71 -9.12 7.83
#